data_AF-A0A543CPW2-F1
#
_entry.id   AF-A0A543CPW2-F1
#
_cell.length_a   1.000
_cell.length_b   1.000
_cell.length_c   1.000
_cell.angle_alpha   90.00
_cell.angle_beta   90.00
_cell.angle_gamma   90.00
#
_symmetry.space_group_name_H-M   'P 1'
#
loop_
_entity.id
_entity.type
_entity.pdbx_description
1 polymer ?
#
loop_
_entity_poly.entity_id
_entity_poly.type
_entity_poly.pdbx_seq_one_letter_code
_entity_poly.pdbx_strand_id
1 'polypeptide(L)'
;MTAGRRSVKYLSMLVAAAATLVVPGTVQSAGAAACIPSGTEAGINAALSGTGATAVLCPGAVFTLTNPVTFTAPNQVIETQGLPTDANRANLKVGGSLTTAINGNGQSGVTVENIQIDGGRPVLGRLDGGALMEMGASGSNQTVQNVYAHDTRSWSTLHIIEGPVTNSTPACQGAKILNNTIGPAGTDTPSGTWADGISLACGTSTVQGNTVQDATDGGIVIFGAPGSSVKNNTIVAKSRTLLGGINLVDYAPMNGNYTGTTVTGNTINAQSAFIKVGIAMGPQVWGCGTGTNYGASVTGNTLQGAHMGYGYAVNGVRDWTVTGNTDTSTHVGTPNAGCGGTVSAPGRFQVQASASSTLQPEFTSAQLTYVLGVAEHPPAGAVISLRSHANGRYVTADGTAPLIASGTSVGTAQQFDEIDQGGGAIALRAHANNQYVTAENGGAAALAANRGAIGQWETFALVHNGDGSVSLRANANNDYVTAENAGAAPLIANRTAIGPWEEFDLIQN
;
A
#
# COMPACT_ATOMS: atom_id res chain seq x y z
N MET A 1 61.46 -25.73 -43.69
CA MET A 1 61.85 -26.83 -44.61
C MET A 1 61.12 -28.09 -44.13
N THR A 2 59.86 -28.26 -44.50
CA THR A 2 59.33 -29.06 -45.63
C THR A 2 59.33 -30.57 -45.40
N ALA A 3 58.10 -31.10 -45.34
CA ALA A 3 57.58 -32.39 -45.84
C ALA A 3 56.73 -33.06 -44.73
N GLY A 4 55.54 -33.60 -44.94
CA GLY A 4 54.85 -34.00 -46.16
C GLY A 4 53.99 -35.23 -45.81
N ARG A 5 52.69 -35.16 -46.10
CA ARG A 5 51.61 -36.14 -45.84
C ARG A 5 51.97 -37.63 -46.00
N ARG A 6 51.33 -38.49 -45.20
CA ARG A 6 50.78 -39.80 -45.64
C ARG A 6 49.49 -40.17 -44.91
N SER A 7 48.48 -40.51 -45.72
CA SER A 7 47.16 -41.01 -45.33
C SER A 7 47.22 -42.45 -44.82
N VAL A 8 46.37 -42.80 -43.85
CA VAL A 8 46.11 -44.19 -43.45
C VAL A 8 44.62 -44.48 -43.62
N LYS A 9 44.33 -45.52 -44.40
CA LYS A 9 43.02 -46.17 -44.51
C LYS A 9 42.88 -47.18 -43.38
N TYR A 10 41.74 -47.23 -42.69
CA TYR A 10 41.26 -48.44 -42.03
C TYR A 10 39.83 -48.73 -42.46
N LEU A 11 39.64 -49.98 -42.85
CA LEU A 11 38.44 -50.62 -43.36
C LEU A 11 37.78 -51.36 -42.18
N SER A 12 36.47 -51.24 -41.98
CA SER A 12 35.74 -52.09 -41.03
C SER A 12 34.32 -52.36 -41.52
N MET A 13 34.17 -53.56 -42.08
CA MET A 13 32.99 -54.44 -42.19
C MET A 13 31.57 -53.85 -42.18
N LEU A 14 30.89 -53.99 -43.33
CA LEU A 14 29.44 -53.99 -43.44
C LEU A 14 28.85 -55.29 -42.86
N VAL A 15 27.90 -55.18 -41.94
CA VAL A 15 26.89 -56.21 -41.66
C VAL A 15 25.59 -55.74 -42.30
N ALA A 16 25.07 -56.52 -43.25
CA ALA A 16 23.75 -56.32 -43.84
C ALA A 16 22.68 -56.96 -42.94
N ALA A 17 21.72 -56.16 -42.46
CA ALA A 17 20.49 -56.66 -41.85
C ALA A 17 19.30 -55.97 -42.53
N ALA A 18 18.32 -56.79 -42.89
CA ALA A 18 17.21 -56.49 -43.79
C ALA A 18 16.31 -55.34 -43.31
N ALA A 19 15.97 -54.43 -44.23
CA ALA A 19 14.99 -53.38 -44.01
C ALA A 19 13.56 -53.94 -44.19
N THR A 20 12.81 -54.04 -43.10
CA THR A 20 11.35 -54.09 -43.12
C THR A 20 10.83 -52.67 -43.38
N LEU A 21 10.13 -52.47 -44.50
CA LEU A 21 9.41 -51.22 -44.77
C LEU A 21 8.28 -51.06 -43.73
N VAL A 22 8.49 -50.18 -42.76
CA VAL A 22 7.44 -49.61 -41.93
C VAL A 22 6.85 -48.43 -42.70
N VAL A 23 5.58 -48.54 -43.09
CA VAL A 23 4.81 -47.40 -43.60
C VAL A 23 4.80 -46.33 -42.50
N PRO A 24 5.20 -45.07 -42.75
CA PRO A 24 5.08 -44.03 -41.75
C PRO A 24 3.59 -43.77 -41.53
N GLY A 25 3.07 -44.28 -40.42
CA GLY A 25 1.85 -43.75 -39.85
C GLY A 25 2.07 -42.27 -39.61
N THR A 26 1.15 -41.44 -40.10
CA THR A 26 1.09 -40.03 -39.75
C THR A 26 1.14 -39.91 -38.23
N VAL A 27 2.27 -39.45 -37.70
CA VAL A 27 2.34 -38.97 -36.33
C VAL A 27 1.41 -37.77 -36.31
N GLN A 28 0.18 -37.96 -35.83
CA GLN A 28 -0.62 -36.84 -35.35
C GLN A 28 0.26 -36.15 -34.32
N SER A 29 0.78 -34.97 -34.68
CA SER A 29 1.26 -34.04 -33.69
C SER A 29 0.13 -33.93 -32.66
N ALA A 30 0.39 -34.32 -31.41
CA ALA A 30 -0.46 -33.90 -30.31
C ALA A 30 -0.52 -32.37 -30.43
N GLY A 31 -1.66 -31.85 -30.91
CA GLY A 31 -1.83 -30.42 -31.04
C GLY A 31 -1.53 -29.82 -29.69
N ALA A 32 -0.62 -28.85 -29.65
CA ALA A 32 -0.40 -28.06 -28.44
C ALA A 32 -1.79 -27.69 -27.91
N ALA A 33 -2.12 -28.09 -26.68
CA ALA A 33 -3.42 -27.77 -26.11
C ALA A 33 -3.58 -26.26 -26.26
N ALA A 34 -4.57 -25.85 -27.04
CA ALA A 34 -4.78 -24.45 -27.35
C ALA A 34 -5.00 -23.72 -26.03
N CYS A 35 -4.26 -22.64 -25.80
CA CYS A 35 -4.50 -21.78 -24.66
C CYS A 35 -5.95 -21.28 -24.68
N ILE A 36 -6.50 -20.99 -23.51
CA ILE A 36 -7.86 -20.47 -23.35
C ILE A 36 -7.85 -19.01 -23.85
N PRO A 37 -8.62 -18.66 -24.90
CA PRO A 37 -8.73 -17.27 -25.35
C PRO A 37 -9.56 -16.44 -24.37
N SER A 38 -9.62 -15.13 -24.57
CA SER A 38 -10.44 -14.21 -23.78
C SER A 38 -11.87 -14.73 -23.54
N GLY A 39 -12.42 -14.48 -22.35
CA GLY A 39 -13.72 -15.01 -21.97
C GLY A 39 -14.11 -14.64 -20.54
N THR A 40 -14.56 -15.62 -19.76
CA THR A 40 -14.98 -15.47 -18.36
C THR A 40 -14.31 -16.51 -17.48
N GLU A 41 -14.52 -16.43 -16.16
CA GLU A 41 -14.07 -17.44 -15.19
C GLU A 41 -14.52 -18.86 -15.54
N ALA A 42 -15.64 -19.02 -16.26
CA ALA A 42 -16.21 -20.32 -16.58
C ALA A 42 -15.27 -21.17 -17.44
N GLY A 43 -14.57 -20.56 -18.40
CA GLY A 43 -13.60 -21.26 -19.24
C GLY A 43 -12.38 -21.73 -18.45
N ILE A 44 -11.91 -20.88 -17.52
CA ILE A 44 -10.79 -21.20 -16.63
C ILE A 44 -11.18 -22.31 -15.66
N ASN A 45 -12.33 -22.18 -15.00
CA ASN A 45 -12.85 -23.17 -14.05
C ASN A 45 -13.10 -24.53 -14.70
N ALA A 46 -13.56 -24.57 -15.96
CA ALA A 46 -13.72 -25.82 -16.69
C ALA A 46 -12.36 -26.53 -16.95
N ALA A 47 -11.28 -25.77 -17.13
CA ALA A 47 -9.93 -26.32 -17.27
C ALA A 47 -9.32 -26.77 -15.94
N LEU A 48 -9.74 -26.18 -14.80
CA LEU A 48 -9.35 -26.58 -13.45
C LEU A 48 -10.18 -27.77 -12.93
N SER A 49 -10.27 -28.84 -13.73
CA SER A 49 -11.00 -30.06 -13.37
C SER A 49 -10.03 -31.19 -13.01
N GLY A 50 -9.89 -31.47 -11.72
CA GLY A 50 -9.09 -32.58 -11.19
C GLY A 50 -7.67 -32.21 -10.77
N THR A 51 -7.03 -33.10 -10.02
CA THR A 51 -5.67 -32.90 -9.47
C THR A 51 -4.65 -32.67 -10.57
N GLY A 52 -3.81 -31.64 -10.43
CA GLY A 52 -2.75 -31.35 -11.41
C GLY A 52 -3.23 -30.67 -12.70
N ALA A 53 -4.53 -30.36 -12.82
CA ALA A 53 -5.05 -29.70 -14.01
C ALA A 53 -4.47 -28.28 -14.16
N THR A 54 -4.16 -27.90 -15.40
CA THR A 54 -3.59 -26.59 -15.72
C THR A 54 -4.52 -25.82 -16.64
N ALA A 55 -4.92 -24.62 -16.22
CA ALA A 55 -5.59 -23.65 -17.06
C ALA A 55 -4.55 -22.73 -17.73
N VAL A 56 -4.17 -23.07 -18.97
CA VAL A 56 -3.23 -22.29 -19.78
C VAL A 56 -3.98 -21.19 -20.53
N LEU A 57 -3.74 -19.92 -20.20
CA LEU A 57 -4.41 -18.75 -20.78
C LEU A 57 -3.61 -18.17 -21.95
N CYS A 58 -4.26 -17.65 -23.00
CA CYS A 58 -3.52 -17.05 -24.12
C CYS A 58 -2.85 -15.73 -23.72
N PRO A 59 -1.67 -15.40 -24.28
CA PRO A 59 -1.03 -14.10 -24.04
C PRO A 59 -1.97 -12.95 -24.42
N GLY A 60 -2.11 -11.98 -23.52
CA GLY A 60 -2.98 -10.82 -23.67
C GLY A 60 -4.48 -11.14 -23.60
N ALA A 61 -4.87 -12.38 -23.31
CA ALA A 61 -6.29 -12.72 -23.11
C ALA A 61 -6.88 -11.96 -21.92
N VAL A 62 -8.14 -11.55 -22.04
CA VAL A 62 -8.88 -10.84 -21.00
C VAL A 62 -10.07 -11.68 -20.56
N PHE A 63 -10.18 -11.89 -19.25
CA PHE A 63 -11.27 -12.64 -18.64
C PHE A 63 -12.08 -11.71 -17.74
N THR A 64 -13.36 -11.51 -18.06
CA THR A 64 -14.27 -10.74 -17.20
C THR A 64 -14.90 -11.68 -16.19
N LEU A 65 -14.67 -11.43 -14.90
CA LEU A 65 -15.05 -12.31 -13.82
C LEU A 65 -16.34 -11.82 -13.13
N THR A 66 -17.36 -12.66 -13.09
CA THR A 66 -18.56 -12.44 -12.25
C THR A 66 -18.60 -13.36 -11.03
N ASN A 67 -17.79 -14.41 -11.03
CA ASN A 67 -17.52 -15.32 -9.94
C ASN A 67 -16.00 -15.57 -9.84
N PRO A 68 -15.48 -16.09 -8.72
CA PRO A 68 -14.07 -16.43 -8.60
C PRO A 68 -13.65 -17.54 -9.58
N VAL A 69 -12.42 -17.45 -10.05
CA VAL A 69 -11.69 -18.65 -10.49
C VAL A 69 -11.38 -19.48 -9.26
N THR A 70 -11.86 -20.72 -9.21
CA THR A 70 -11.82 -21.56 -8.02
C THR A 70 -10.98 -22.80 -8.29
N PHE A 71 -9.90 -22.97 -7.53
CA PHE A 71 -9.19 -24.25 -7.50
C PHE A 71 -10.03 -25.28 -6.74
N THR A 72 -10.20 -26.46 -7.34
CA THR A 72 -11.08 -27.52 -6.82
C THR A 72 -10.34 -28.79 -6.42
N ALA A 73 -9.05 -28.88 -6.78
CA ALA A 73 -8.21 -30.02 -6.45
C ALA A 73 -6.74 -29.60 -6.23
N PRO A 74 -5.94 -30.44 -5.55
CA PRO A 74 -4.53 -30.16 -5.34
C PRO A 74 -3.72 -30.03 -6.63
N ASN A 75 -2.59 -29.31 -6.55
CA ASN A 75 -1.58 -29.16 -7.58
C ASN A 75 -2.08 -28.55 -8.91
N GLN A 76 -3.25 -27.92 -8.90
CA GLN A 76 -3.76 -27.23 -10.08
C GLN A 76 -2.99 -25.93 -10.35
N VAL A 77 -2.94 -25.52 -11.61
CA VAL A 77 -2.16 -24.36 -12.06
C VAL A 77 -3.01 -23.44 -12.94
N ILE A 78 -2.87 -22.13 -12.75
CA ILE A 78 -3.31 -21.12 -13.72
C ILE A 78 -2.07 -20.38 -14.19
N GLU A 79 -1.86 -20.34 -15.50
CA GLU A 79 -0.70 -19.69 -16.10
C GLU A 79 -1.04 -19.06 -17.46
N THR A 80 -0.27 -18.05 -17.87
CA THR A 80 -0.30 -17.60 -19.27
C THR A 80 0.66 -18.43 -20.11
N GLN A 81 0.23 -18.88 -21.29
CA GLN A 81 1.06 -19.60 -22.25
C GLN A 81 2.36 -18.83 -22.53
N GLY A 82 3.49 -19.52 -22.44
CA GLY A 82 4.81 -18.91 -22.64
C GLY A 82 5.33 -18.09 -21.47
N LEU A 83 4.60 -18.03 -20.36
CA LEU A 83 5.00 -17.42 -19.08
C LEU A 83 5.60 -16.00 -19.23
N PRO A 84 4.92 -15.06 -19.93
CA PRO A 84 5.38 -13.68 -20.00
C PRO A 84 5.47 -13.04 -18.61
N THR A 85 6.42 -12.13 -18.41
CA THR A 85 6.57 -11.32 -17.19
C THR A 85 6.17 -9.87 -17.39
N ASP A 86 5.77 -9.50 -18.61
CA ASP A 86 5.39 -8.16 -19.04
C ASP A 86 3.85 -8.01 -19.14
N ALA A 87 3.39 -7.04 -19.94
CA ALA A 87 1.97 -6.78 -20.15
C ALA A 87 1.25 -7.84 -21.00
N ASN A 88 1.98 -8.81 -21.60
CA ASN A 88 1.38 -9.90 -22.38
C ASN A 88 0.80 -11.01 -21.50
N ARG A 89 0.93 -10.93 -20.18
CA ARG A 89 0.22 -11.81 -19.25
C ARG A 89 -1.29 -11.71 -19.45
N ALA A 90 -2.00 -12.83 -19.42
CA ALA A 90 -3.47 -12.83 -19.43
C ALA A 90 -4.01 -12.06 -18.21
N ASN A 91 -5.12 -11.34 -18.38
CA ASN A 91 -5.68 -10.44 -17.37
C ASN A 91 -7.06 -10.90 -16.90
N LEU A 92 -7.18 -11.14 -15.60
CA LEU A 92 -8.41 -11.47 -14.89
C LEU A 92 -9.01 -10.19 -14.30
N LYS A 93 -10.12 -9.72 -14.86
CA LYS A 93 -10.78 -8.48 -14.48
C LYS A 93 -12.03 -8.74 -13.66
N VAL A 94 -12.04 -8.30 -12.41
CA VAL A 94 -13.20 -8.39 -11.53
C VAL A 94 -14.34 -7.52 -12.08
N GLY A 95 -15.57 -8.05 -12.06
CA GLY A 95 -16.81 -7.34 -12.41
C GLY A 95 -17.90 -7.50 -11.36
N GLY A 96 -18.97 -6.71 -11.49
CA GLY A 96 -20.14 -6.80 -10.61
C GLY A 96 -19.83 -6.53 -9.14
N SER A 97 -20.30 -7.39 -8.25
CA SER A 97 -20.09 -7.32 -6.79
C SER A 97 -18.94 -8.19 -6.29
N LEU A 98 -18.13 -8.75 -7.19
CA LEU A 98 -17.04 -9.66 -6.82
C LEU A 98 -15.89 -8.86 -6.18
N THR A 99 -15.27 -9.44 -5.15
CA THR A 99 -14.00 -8.95 -4.56
C THR A 99 -12.85 -9.91 -4.82
N THR A 100 -13.10 -11.21 -4.73
CA THR A 100 -12.11 -12.28 -4.90
C THR A 100 -12.10 -12.81 -6.33
N ALA A 101 -11.03 -12.53 -7.06
CA ALA A 101 -10.81 -13.04 -8.41
C ALA A 101 -10.37 -14.51 -8.40
N ILE A 102 -9.54 -14.91 -7.43
CA ILE A 102 -9.01 -16.27 -7.30
C ILE A 102 -9.26 -16.80 -5.88
N ASN A 103 -9.82 -18.00 -5.81
CA ASN A 103 -9.99 -18.75 -4.57
C ASN A 103 -9.22 -20.08 -4.65
N GLY A 104 -8.11 -20.16 -3.93
CA GLY A 104 -7.30 -21.37 -3.75
C GLY A 104 -7.47 -22.04 -2.40
N ASN A 105 -8.42 -21.61 -1.58
CA ASN A 105 -8.55 -22.10 -0.21
C ASN A 105 -8.73 -23.62 -0.14
N GLY A 106 -7.96 -24.25 0.73
CA GLY A 106 -8.06 -25.68 1.01
C GLY A 106 -7.38 -26.61 -0.01
N GLN A 107 -6.80 -26.08 -1.08
CA GLN A 107 -6.18 -26.89 -2.13
C GLN A 107 -4.64 -26.84 -2.05
N SER A 108 -4.01 -27.93 -1.62
CA SER A 108 -2.55 -27.95 -1.52
C SER A 108 -1.86 -27.91 -2.88
N GLY A 109 -0.69 -27.25 -2.97
CA GLY A 109 0.16 -27.27 -4.15
C GLY A 109 -0.34 -26.45 -5.35
N VAL A 110 -1.44 -25.73 -5.21
CA VAL A 110 -1.95 -24.91 -6.33
C VAL A 110 -1.01 -23.76 -6.66
N THR A 111 -0.94 -23.41 -7.94
CA THR A 111 -0.05 -22.36 -8.44
C THR A 111 -0.82 -21.33 -9.26
N VAL A 112 -0.62 -20.06 -8.93
CA VAL A 112 -1.05 -18.91 -9.72
C VAL A 112 0.22 -18.26 -10.25
N GLU A 113 0.43 -18.26 -11.57
CA GLU A 113 1.65 -17.70 -12.11
C GLU A 113 1.49 -16.92 -13.42
N ASN A 114 2.33 -15.91 -13.59
CA ASN A 114 2.46 -15.18 -14.86
C ASN A 114 1.11 -14.69 -15.43
N ILE A 115 0.25 -14.15 -14.57
CA ILE A 115 -1.02 -13.50 -14.94
C ILE A 115 -1.11 -12.08 -14.37
N GLN A 116 -2.10 -11.33 -14.83
CA GLN A 116 -2.53 -10.06 -14.26
C GLN A 116 -3.90 -10.22 -13.63
N ILE A 117 -4.15 -9.49 -12.54
CA ILE A 117 -5.44 -9.48 -11.86
C ILE A 117 -5.80 -8.04 -11.50
N ASP A 118 -6.91 -7.58 -12.06
CA ASP A 118 -7.44 -6.23 -11.90
C ASP A 118 -8.70 -6.29 -11.03
N GLY A 119 -8.61 -5.76 -9.82
CA GLY A 119 -9.75 -5.68 -8.91
C GLY A 119 -10.76 -4.59 -9.28
N GLY A 120 -10.41 -3.64 -10.14
CA GLY A 120 -11.33 -2.65 -10.70
C GLY A 120 -11.83 -1.58 -9.72
N ARG A 121 -11.21 -1.42 -8.54
CA ARG A 121 -11.65 -0.48 -7.49
C ARG A 121 -11.89 0.98 -7.97
N PRO A 122 -11.06 1.61 -8.82
CA PRO A 122 -11.31 2.99 -9.25
C PRO A 122 -12.64 3.18 -9.99
N VAL A 123 -13.14 2.15 -10.66
CA VAL A 123 -14.39 2.19 -11.43
C VAL A 123 -15.55 1.57 -10.64
N LEU A 124 -15.29 0.47 -9.92
CA LEU A 124 -16.31 -0.34 -9.26
C LEU A 124 -16.50 -0.01 -7.77
N GLY A 125 -15.64 0.82 -7.19
CA GLY A 125 -15.65 1.19 -5.78
C GLY A 125 -15.20 0.07 -4.83
N ARG A 126 -15.05 0.46 -3.56
CA ARG A 126 -14.73 -0.45 -2.44
C ARG A 126 -15.93 -1.36 -2.14
N LEU A 127 -15.66 -2.59 -1.75
CA LEU A 127 -16.62 -3.51 -1.14
C LEU A 127 -16.00 -4.21 0.08
N ASP A 128 -16.86 -4.65 0.99
CA ASP A 128 -16.47 -5.61 2.02
C ASP A 128 -16.52 -7.02 1.45
N GLY A 129 -15.50 -7.84 1.72
CA GLY A 129 -15.40 -9.20 1.21
C GLY A 129 -14.01 -9.79 1.39
N GLY A 130 -13.73 -10.91 0.72
CA GLY A 130 -12.39 -11.50 0.69
C GLY A 130 -11.39 -10.65 -0.08
N ALA A 131 -10.10 -10.93 0.11
CA ALA A 131 -8.99 -10.38 -0.66
C ALA A 131 -9.16 -10.69 -2.17
N LEU A 132 -8.43 -9.96 -3.02
CA LEU A 132 -8.46 -10.19 -4.47
C LEU A 132 -8.00 -11.61 -4.83
N MET A 133 -7.05 -12.15 -4.07
CA MET A 133 -6.68 -13.57 -4.08
C MET A 133 -6.77 -14.12 -2.64
N GLU A 134 -7.59 -15.15 -2.46
CA GLU A 134 -7.75 -15.87 -1.19
C GLU A 134 -7.12 -17.26 -1.34
N MET A 135 -6.10 -17.53 -0.54
CA MET A 135 -5.23 -18.70 -0.62
C MET A 135 -4.99 -19.26 0.79
N GLY A 136 -4.46 -20.48 0.90
CA GLY A 136 -4.13 -21.13 2.17
C GLY A 136 -5.31 -21.91 2.76
N ALA A 137 -5.75 -21.50 3.96
CA ALA A 137 -6.70 -22.22 4.79
C ALA A 137 -6.18 -23.62 5.16
N SER A 138 -6.91 -24.71 4.86
CA SER A 138 -6.38 -26.07 5.04
C SER A 138 -5.40 -26.51 3.94
N GLY A 139 -5.17 -25.68 2.92
CA GLY A 139 -4.21 -25.92 1.85
C GLY A 139 -2.79 -25.54 2.27
N SER A 140 -1.79 -26.25 1.74
CA SER A 140 -0.36 -25.98 1.99
C SER A 140 0.44 -25.99 0.68
N ASN A 141 1.66 -25.48 0.71
CA ASN A 141 2.59 -25.47 -0.44
C ASN A 141 2.06 -24.76 -1.69
N GLN A 142 1.19 -23.76 -1.50
CA GLN A 142 0.65 -22.98 -2.60
C GLN A 142 1.66 -21.94 -3.09
N THR A 143 1.64 -21.63 -4.38
CA THR A 143 2.56 -20.67 -5.01
C THR A 143 1.79 -19.57 -5.72
N VAL A 144 2.19 -18.32 -5.48
CA VAL A 144 1.78 -17.14 -6.25
C VAL A 144 3.05 -16.47 -6.74
N GLN A 145 3.30 -16.50 -8.05
CA GLN A 145 4.55 -16.01 -8.61
C GLN A 145 4.44 -15.25 -9.93
N ASN A 146 5.27 -14.23 -10.10
CA ASN A 146 5.29 -13.40 -11.33
C ASN A 146 3.92 -12.80 -11.69
N VAL A 147 3.04 -12.60 -10.69
CA VAL A 147 1.71 -12.01 -10.86
C VAL A 147 1.80 -10.48 -10.76
N TYR A 148 0.98 -9.79 -11.54
CA TYR A 148 0.69 -8.37 -11.32
C TYR A 148 -0.75 -8.24 -10.86
N ALA A 149 -0.96 -7.86 -9.59
CA ALA A 149 -2.30 -7.72 -9.02
C ALA A 149 -2.48 -6.32 -8.44
N HIS A 150 -3.58 -5.67 -8.77
CA HIS A 150 -3.83 -4.29 -8.39
C HIS A 150 -5.31 -4.00 -8.18
N ASP A 151 -5.59 -2.83 -7.58
CA ASP A 151 -6.92 -2.27 -7.40
C ASP A 151 -7.91 -3.20 -6.69
N THR A 152 -7.43 -3.95 -5.69
CA THR A 152 -8.29 -4.77 -4.82
C THR A 152 -9.42 -3.92 -4.24
N ARG A 153 -10.65 -4.46 -4.30
CA ARG A 153 -11.86 -3.77 -3.80
C ARG A 153 -12.03 -3.89 -2.30
N SER A 154 -11.36 -4.86 -1.68
CA SER A 154 -11.48 -5.18 -0.26
C SER A 154 -10.20 -4.79 0.50
N TRP A 155 -9.94 -5.45 1.62
CA TRP A 155 -8.92 -5.14 2.62
C TRP A 155 -7.52 -5.69 2.28
N SER A 156 -7.36 -6.57 1.29
CA SER A 156 -6.05 -7.09 0.88
C SER A 156 -6.02 -7.48 -0.60
N THR A 157 -4.85 -7.42 -1.23
CA THR A 157 -4.66 -7.91 -2.61
C THR A 157 -4.36 -9.41 -2.61
N LEU A 158 -3.52 -9.89 -1.70
CA LEU A 158 -3.20 -11.31 -1.54
C LEU A 158 -3.26 -11.69 -0.07
N HIS A 159 -4.12 -12.63 0.26
CA HIS A 159 -4.17 -13.22 1.59
C HIS A 159 -3.88 -14.72 1.54
N ILE A 160 -2.83 -15.15 2.25
CA ILE A 160 -2.60 -16.57 2.53
C ILE A 160 -3.04 -16.85 3.98
N ILE A 161 -4.27 -17.36 4.12
CA ILE A 161 -4.97 -17.63 5.37
C ILE A 161 -4.32 -18.80 6.13
N GLU A 162 -4.31 -18.71 7.45
CA GLU A 162 -3.73 -19.66 8.40
C GLU A 162 -4.39 -21.05 8.41
N GLY A 163 -5.70 -21.11 8.13
CA GLY A 163 -6.53 -22.29 8.42
C GLY A 163 -6.66 -22.56 9.92
N PRO A 164 -7.07 -23.77 10.33
CA PRO A 164 -7.16 -24.12 11.75
C PRO A 164 -5.83 -23.88 12.49
N VAL A 165 -5.88 -23.15 13.61
CA VAL A 165 -4.71 -22.89 14.46
C VAL A 165 -4.68 -23.86 15.62
N THR A 166 -3.60 -24.62 15.77
CA THR A 166 -3.37 -25.52 16.92
C THR A 166 -2.07 -25.16 17.58
N ASN A 167 -2.08 -24.90 18.90
CA ASN A 167 -0.90 -24.49 19.66
C ASN A 167 -0.13 -23.33 19.00
N SER A 168 -0.86 -22.28 18.59
CA SER A 168 -0.28 -21.11 17.91
C SER A 168 0.49 -21.42 16.63
N THR A 169 0.12 -22.50 15.94
CA THR A 169 0.69 -22.92 14.66
C THR A 169 -0.44 -23.06 13.63
N PRO A 170 -0.33 -22.43 12.44
CA PRO A 170 -1.32 -22.56 11.37
C PRO A 170 -1.36 -23.97 10.79
N ALA A 171 -2.51 -24.39 10.27
CA ALA A 171 -2.61 -25.58 9.42
C ALA A 171 -1.95 -25.33 8.05
N CYS A 172 -2.10 -24.13 7.48
CA CYS A 172 -1.41 -23.74 6.26
C CYS A 172 0.10 -23.66 6.51
N GLN A 173 0.87 -24.35 5.67
CA GLN A 173 2.34 -24.33 5.71
C GLN A 173 2.94 -24.19 4.30
N GLY A 174 4.15 -23.64 4.21
CA GLY A 174 4.99 -23.74 3.02
C GLY A 174 4.55 -22.93 1.81
N ALA A 175 3.74 -21.87 1.97
CA ALA A 175 3.34 -21.03 0.85
C ALA A 175 4.52 -20.24 0.27
N LYS A 176 4.45 -19.92 -1.02
CA LYS A 176 5.47 -19.16 -1.75
C LYS A 176 4.84 -17.97 -2.47
N ILE A 177 5.28 -16.76 -2.14
CA ILE A 177 4.86 -15.50 -2.76
C ILE A 177 6.10 -14.88 -3.39
N LEU A 178 6.29 -15.08 -4.69
CA LEU A 178 7.58 -14.86 -5.36
C LEU A 178 7.50 -13.88 -6.52
N ASN A 179 8.34 -12.84 -6.52
CA ASN A 179 8.55 -11.95 -7.67
C ASN A 179 7.26 -11.31 -8.22
N ASN A 180 6.29 -11.06 -7.35
CA ASN A 180 5.03 -10.42 -7.75
C ASN A 180 5.19 -8.89 -7.75
N THR A 181 4.39 -8.23 -8.60
CA THR A 181 4.14 -6.79 -8.48
C THR A 181 2.73 -6.61 -7.93
N ILE A 182 2.61 -5.98 -6.77
CA ILE A 182 1.35 -5.80 -6.07
C ILE A 182 1.07 -4.32 -5.91
N GLY A 183 -0.16 -3.94 -6.18
CA GLY A 183 -0.70 -2.61 -5.97
C GLY A 183 -0.80 -1.78 -7.26
N PRO A 184 -1.51 -0.63 -7.19
CA PRO A 184 -2.06 0.00 -5.99
C PRO A 184 -3.08 -0.84 -5.20
N ALA A 185 -3.11 -0.70 -3.87
CA ALA A 185 -4.05 -1.41 -2.99
C ALA A 185 -4.72 -0.46 -1.99
N GLY A 186 -6.04 -0.39 -2.06
CA GLY A 186 -6.84 0.46 -1.17
C GLY A 186 -6.80 1.95 -1.50
N THR A 187 -7.44 2.75 -0.65
CA THR A 187 -7.46 4.21 -0.70
C THR A 187 -7.16 4.74 0.71
N ASP A 188 -6.41 5.83 0.80
CA ASP A 188 -6.10 6.50 2.08
C ASP A 188 -7.21 7.47 2.50
N THR A 189 -8.06 7.88 1.55
CA THR A 189 -9.21 8.75 1.77
C THR A 189 -10.50 8.15 1.17
N PRO A 190 -11.62 8.15 1.92
CA PRO A 190 -11.73 8.47 3.34
C PRO A 190 -11.02 7.43 4.21
N SER A 191 -10.67 7.80 5.44
CA SER A 191 -10.12 6.89 6.46
C SER A 191 -10.99 5.62 6.60
N GLY A 192 -10.36 4.47 6.83
CA GLY A 192 -11.07 3.17 6.93
C GLY A 192 -11.25 2.44 5.60
N THR A 193 -10.69 2.97 4.51
CA THR A 193 -10.76 2.35 3.18
C THR A 193 -9.43 1.72 2.76
N TRP A 194 -8.55 1.45 3.71
CA TRP A 194 -7.22 0.92 3.46
C TRP A 194 -7.24 -0.53 2.97
N ALA A 195 -6.15 -0.95 2.34
CA ALA A 195 -5.91 -2.33 1.99
C ALA A 195 -4.43 -2.69 2.03
N ASP A 196 -4.17 -3.93 2.40
CA ASP A 196 -2.86 -4.55 2.35
C ASP A 196 -2.44 -4.87 0.91
N GLY A 197 -1.13 -4.82 0.68
CA GLY A 197 -0.53 -5.51 -0.47
C GLY A 197 -0.60 -7.02 -0.28
N ILE A 198 0.16 -7.52 0.69
CA ILE A 198 0.29 -8.94 1.00
C ILE A 198 -0.01 -9.20 2.48
N SER A 199 -0.87 -10.16 2.75
CA SER A 199 -1.27 -10.61 4.09
C SER A 199 -0.88 -12.08 4.25
N LEU A 200 0.01 -12.40 5.19
CA LEU A 200 0.53 -13.76 5.42
C LEU A 200 0.21 -14.25 6.84
N ALA A 201 -0.62 -15.28 6.94
CA ALA A 201 -0.87 -16.01 8.18
C ALA A 201 -0.41 -17.49 8.12
N CYS A 202 -0.03 -17.96 6.93
CA CYS A 202 0.49 -19.30 6.68
C CYS A 202 1.93 -19.48 7.20
N GLY A 203 2.20 -20.57 7.91
CA GLY A 203 3.51 -20.84 8.51
C GLY A 203 4.55 -21.33 7.50
N THR A 204 5.82 -21.38 7.92
CA THR A 204 6.97 -21.89 7.13
C THR A 204 7.01 -21.42 5.67
N SER A 205 6.50 -20.23 5.41
CA SER A 205 6.28 -19.69 4.07
C SER A 205 7.42 -18.79 3.60
N THR A 206 7.49 -18.51 2.31
CA THR A 206 8.49 -17.61 1.72
C THR A 206 7.81 -16.48 0.97
N VAL A 207 8.11 -15.24 1.34
CA VAL A 207 7.70 -14.02 0.63
C VAL A 207 8.97 -13.34 0.13
N GLN A 208 9.24 -13.44 -1.16
CA GLN A 208 10.53 -13.03 -1.72
C GLN A 208 10.43 -12.29 -3.05
N GLY A 209 11.23 -11.23 -3.18
CA GLY A 209 11.42 -10.55 -4.47
C GLY A 209 10.20 -9.77 -4.95
N ASN A 210 9.19 -9.60 -4.10
CA ASN A 210 7.97 -8.90 -4.47
C ASN A 210 8.21 -7.39 -4.43
N THR A 211 7.52 -6.67 -5.33
CA THR A 211 7.39 -5.21 -5.27
C THR A 211 5.96 -4.87 -4.88
N VAL A 212 5.77 -4.19 -3.76
CA VAL A 212 4.47 -3.65 -3.33
C VAL A 212 4.52 -2.14 -3.50
N GLN A 213 3.69 -1.59 -4.37
CA GLN A 213 3.60 -0.14 -4.58
C GLN A 213 2.23 0.37 -4.18
N ASP A 214 2.20 1.45 -3.42
CA ASP A 214 0.96 2.18 -3.13
C ASP A 214 -0.14 1.29 -2.52
N ALA A 215 0.26 0.45 -1.56
CA ALA A 215 -0.66 -0.08 -0.56
C ALA A 215 -1.00 1.02 0.45
N THR A 216 -2.09 0.85 1.19
CA THR A 216 -2.61 1.89 2.08
C THR A 216 -2.72 1.45 3.53
N ASP A 217 -2.78 0.15 3.80
CA ASP A 217 -2.71 -0.41 5.16
C ASP A 217 -1.27 -0.90 5.43
N GLY A 218 -1.00 -2.20 5.27
CA GLY A 218 0.35 -2.76 5.24
C GLY A 218 0.86 -3.05 3.83
N GLY A 219 2.12 -2.73 3.55
CA GLY A 219 2.76 -3.25 2.35
C GLY A 219 2.82 -4.77 2.40
N ILE A 220 3.36 -5.29 3.51
CA ILE A 220 3.29 -6.71 3.89
C ILE A 220 2.90 -6.82 5.36
N VAL A 221 1.81 -7.54 5.65
CA VAL A 221 1.34 -7.83 7.01
C VAL A 221 1.56 -9.31 7.33
N ILE A 222 2.19 -9.58 8.46
CA ILE A 222 2.49 -10.93 8.93
C ILE A 222 1.63 -11.21 10.16
N PHE A 223 0.61 -12.07 10.01
CA PHE A 223 -0.34 -12.45 11.05
C PHE A 223 0.18 -13.63 11.87
N GLY A 224 1.38 -13.49 12.45
CA GLY A 224 2.06 -14.58 13.17
C GLY A 224 2.31 -15.79 12.27
N ALA A 225 3.30 -15.74 11.40
CA ALA A 225 3.56 -16.82 10.43
C ALA A 225 4.82 -17.62 10.82
N PRO A 226 4.80 -18.42 11.91
CA PRO A 226 6.00 -19.00 12.51
C PRO A 226 6.82 -19.80 11.49
N GLY A 227 8.14 -19.62 11.54
CA GLY A 227 9.10 -20.24 10.62
C GLY A 227 9.16 -19.64 9.21
N SER A 228 8.40 -18.58 8.92
CA SER A 228 8.37 -17.98 7.57
C SER A 228 9.54 -17.03 7.31
N SER A 229 9.83 -16.77 6.04
CA SER A 229 10.87 -15.83 5.61
C SER A 229 10.30 -14.79 4.65
N VAL A 230 10.41 -13.52 5.03
CA VAL A 230 10.04 -12.34 4.24
C VAL A 230 11.31 -11.61 3.86
N LYS A 231 11.79 -11.79 2.62
CA LYS A 231 13.12 -11.33 2.24
C LYS A 231 13.24 -10.70 0.88
N ASN A 232 14.11 -9.71 0.76
CA ASN A 232 14.44 -9.05 -0.50
C ASN A 232 13.20 -8.52 -1.25
N ASN A 233 12.18 -8.06 -0.51
CA ASN A 233 11.02 -7.38 -1.08
C ASN A 233 11.27 -5.87 -1.12
N THR A 234 10.61 -5.19 -2.06
CA THR A 234 10.61 -3.74 -2.18
C THR A 234 9.22 -3.20 -1.92
N ILE A 235 9.08 -2.23 -1.03
CA ILE A 235 7.82 -1.57 -0.70
C ILE A 235 7.98 -0.09 -0.97
N VAL A 236 7.06 0.51 -1.73
CA VAL A 236 7.14 1.91 -2.16
C VAL A 236 5.82 2.62 -1.89
N ALA A 237 5.87 3.69 -1.10
CA ALA A 237 4.79 4.66 -1.01
C ALA A 237 5.13 5.84 -1.91
N LYS A 238 4.34 6.03 -2.97
CA LYS A 238 4.58 7.03 -4.01
C LYS A 238 3.45 8.03 -4.13
N SER A 239 2.20 7.55 -4.16
CA SER A 239 1.03 8.39 -4.45
C SER A 239 0.01 8.49 -3.33
N ARG A 240 0.19 7.71 -2.26
CA ARG A 240 -0.78 7.59 -1.16
C ARG A 240 -0.11 7.22 0.15
N THR A 241 -0.76 7.59 1.24
CA THR A 241 -0.29 7.25 2.58
C THR A 241 -0.37 5.74 2.82
N LEU A 242 0.73 5.17 3.31
CA LEU A 242 0.82 3.79 3.77
C LEU A 242 0.91 3.77 5.31
N LEU A 243 0.07 2.98 5.99
CA LEU A 243 0.14 2.88 7.45
C LEU A 243 1.42 2.16 7.90
N GLY A 244 1.80 1.09 7.22
CA GLY A 244 2.97 0.30 7.57
C GLY A 244 3.71 -0.31 6.38
N GLY A 245 5.03 -0.22 6.36
CA GLY A 245 5.83 -0.94 5.35
C GLY A 245 5.72 -2.45 5.55
N ILE A 246 6.33 -2.98 6.60
CA ILE A 246 6.16 -4.37 7.05
C ILE A 246 5.66 -4.40 8.48
N ASN A 247 4.56 -5.11 8.72
CA ASN A 247 3.88 -5.15 10.01
C ASN A 247 3.99 -6.55 10.63
N LEU A 248 4.49 -6.59 11.87
CA LEU A 248 4.56 -7.76 12.75
C LEU A 248 3.84 -7.46 14.07
N VAL A 249 2.61 -6.96 13.94
CA VAL A 249 1.87 -6.29 15.01
C VAL A 249 0.72 -7.14 15.54
N ASP A 250 0.23 -8.08 14.74
CA ASP A 250 -0.94 -8.86 15.09
C ASP A 250 -0.63 -9.91 16.14
N TYR A 251 -1.43 -9.92 17.21
CA TYR A 251 -1.40 -10.97 18.24
C TYR A 251 -2.20 -12.19 17.78
N ALA A 252 -3.43 -11.97 17.31
CA ALA A 252 -4.21 -13.01 16.63
C ALA A 252 -3.69 -13.18 15.19
N PRO A 253 -3.89 -14.35 14.55
CA PRO A 253 -4.50 -15.57 15.08
C PRO A 253 -3.54 -16.45 15.89
N MET A 254 -2.22 -16.18 15.90
CA MET A 254 -1.22 -17.06 16.52
C MET A 254 -0.86 -16.77 17.98
N ASN A 255 -1.70 -16.06 18.72
CA ASN A 255 -1.41 -15.66 20.11
C ASN A 255 -0.01 -15.04 20.30
N GLY A 256 0.42 -14.23 19.32
CA GLY A 256 1.70 -13.53 19.29
C GLY A 256 2.88 -14.39 18.85
N ASN A 257 2.68 -15.61 18.34
CA ASN A 257 3.78 -16.47 17.91
C ASN A 257 4.36 -16.06 16.55
N TYR A 258 5.58 -15.54 16.56
CA TYR A 258 6.39 -15.29 15.36
C TYR A 258 7.67 -16.10 15.38
N THR A 259 7.76 -17.16 16.20
CA THR A 259 8.99 -17.94 16.39
C THR A 259 9.57 -18.39 15.05
N GLY A 260 10.82 -18.01 14.78
CA GLY A 260 11.53 -18.37 13.56
C GLY A 260 11.09 -17.58 12.32
N THR A 261 10.17 -16.62 12.45
CA THR A 261 9.84 -15.69 11.37
C THR A 261 11.00 -14.74 11.15
N THR A 262 11.44 -14.60 9.90
CA THR A 262 12.55 -13.72 9.51
C THR A 262 12.07 -12.64 8.55
N VAL A 263 12.47 -11.40 8.79
CA VAL A 263 12.26 -10.25 7.90
C VAL A 263 13.62 -9.69 7.56
N THR A 264 14.12 -9.98 6.35
CA THR A 264 15.54 -9.73 6.03
C THR A 264 15.78 -9.14 4.64
N GLY A 265 16.62 -8.12 4.55
CA GLY A 265 17.06 -7.57 3.26
C GLY A 265 15.96 -6.87 2.47
N ASN A 266 14.85 -6.49 3.11
CA ASN A 266 13.77 -5.76 2.45
C ASN A 266 14.12 -4.27 2.35
N THR A 267 13.64 -3.61 1.30
CA THR A 267 13.75 -2.16 1.12
C THR A 267 12.37 -1.53 1.21
N ILE A 268 12.20 -0.54 2.09
CA ILE A 268 10.96 0.23 2.23
C ILE A 268 11.28 1.69 1.94
N ASN A 269 10.56 2.27 0.98
CA ASN A 269 10.84 3.60 0.43
C ASN A 269 9.61 4.51 0.53
N ALA A 270 9.68 5.49 1.43
CA ALA A 270 8.74 6.60 1.49
C ALA A 270 9.09 7.66 0.42
N GLN A 271 8.89 7.29 -0.85
CA GLN A 271 9.47 7.98 -1.98
C GLN A 271 8.91 9.40 -2.15
N SER A 272 7.58 9.51 -2.19
CA SER A 272 6.87 10.78 -2.35
C SER A 272 5.53 10.82 -1.62
N ALA A 273 5.23 9.78 -0.83
CA ALA A 273 4.05 9.73 0.00
C ALA A 273 4.39 9.13 1.37
N PHE A 274 3.58 9.48 2.36
CA PHE A 274 3.85 9.16 3.76
C PHE A 274 3.85 7.66 4.03
N ILE A 275 4.84 7.18 4.78
CA ILE A 275 4.77 5.87 5.46
C ILE A 275 4.71 6.14 6.95
N LYS A 276 3.62 5.79 7.64
CA LYS A 276 3.50 6.10 9.08
C LYS A 276 4.51 5.32 9.91
N VAL A 277 4.72 4.04 9.60
CA VAL A 277 5.73 3.19 10.25
C VAL A 277 6.46 2.35 9.20
N GLY A 278 7.79 2.42 9.11
CA GLY A 278 8.57 1.62 8.16
C GLY A 278 8.48 0.13 8.46
N ILE A 279 8.92 -0.29 9.65
CA ILE A 279 8.73 -1.65 10.15
C ILE A 279 8.16 -1.59 11.58
N ALA A 280 6.91 -2.03 11.72
CA ALA A 280 6.19 -2.04 12.99
C ALA A 280 6.31 -3.39 13.69
N MET A 281 6.79 -3.38 14.94
CA MET A 281 7.08 -4.61 15.70
C MET A 281 6.35 -4.60 17.03
N GLY A 282 5.34 -5.48 17.13
CA GLY A 282 4.54 -5.73 18.31
C GLY A 282 3.22 -4.94 18.36
N PRO A 283 2.20 -5.44 19.10
CA PRO A 283 0.81 -4.97 18.98
C PRO A 283 0.61 -3.52 19.43
N GLN A 284 1.42 -3.07 20.38
CA GLN A 284 1.29 -1.74 20.96
C GLN A 284 1.75 -0.63 20.02
N VAL A 285 2.58 -0.93 19.02
CA VAL A 285 2.91 0.05 17.97
C VAL A 285 1.66 0.41 17.18
N TRP A 286 0.80 -0.59 16.92
CA TRP A 286 -0.35 -0.48 16.03
C TRP A 286 -1.65 -0.07 16.72
N GLY A 287 -1.77 -0.28 18.02
CA GLY A 287 -2.99 0.00 18.78
C GLY A 287 -2.79 0.04 20.29
N CYS A 288 -3.90 0.10 21.02
CA CYS A 288 -3.92 0.19 22.49
C CYS A 288 -3.94 -1.16 23.21
N GLY A 289 -3.78 -2.26 22.47
CA GLY A 289 -3.78 -3.61 23.03
C GLY A 289 -2.57 -3.86 23.93
N THR A 290 -2.62 -4.89 24.78
CA THR A 290 -1.54 -5.23 25.72
C THR A 290 -0.84 -6.55 25.41
N GLY A 291 -1.17 -7.18 24.28
CA GLY A 291 -0.54 -8.42 23.83
C GLY A 291 0.97 -8.29 23.63
N THR A 292 1.67 -9.42 23.74
CA THR A 292 3.13 -9.50 23.54
C THR A 292 3.45 -10.51 22.43
N ASN A 293 4.00 -10.02 21.32
CA ASN A 293 4.46 -10.87 20.22
C ASN A 293 5.87 -11.38 20.49
N TYR A 294 6.23 -12.56 19.98
CA TYR A 294 7.50 -13.21 20.33
C TYR A 294 8.20 -13.99 19.22
N GLY A 295 9.54 -14.04 19.30
CA GLY A 295 10.37 -14.98 18.56
C GLY A 295 10.74 -14.62 17.11
N ALA A 296 10.51 -13.38 16.69
CA ALA A 296 10.85 -12.92 15.33
C ALA A 296 12.30 -12.40 15.22
N SER A 297 12.83 -12.40 13.99
CA SER A 297 14.10 -11.77 13.64
C SER A 297 13.89 -10.76 12.50
N VAL A 298 14.35 -9.53 12.69
CA VAL A 298 14.25 -8.43 11.72
C VAL A 298 15.66 -7.88 11.47
N THR A 299 16.27 -8.23 10.34
CA THR A 299 17.70 -7.98 10.13
C THR A 299 18.05 -7.48 8.74
N GLY A 300 19.04 -6.60 8.61
CA GLY A 300 19.56 -6.21 7.30
C GLY A 300 18.56 -5.51 6.37
N ASN A 301 17.44 -4.98 6.90
CA ASN A 301 16.48 -4.23 6.11
C ASN A 301 16.95 -2.79 5.91
N THR A 302 16.45 -2.12 4.88
CA THR A 302 16.74 -0.72 4.57
C THR A 302 15.46 0.10 4.50
N LEU A 303 15.39 1.18 5.28
CA LEU A 303 14.40 2.24 5.13
C LEU A 303 15.04 3.44 4.44
N GLN A 304 14.32 4.06 3.52
CA GLN A 304 14.74 5.26 2.79
C GLN A 304 13.54 6.14 2.41
N GLY A 305 13.83 7.34 1.88
CA GLY A 305 12.81 8.29 1.41
C GLY A 305 12.66 9.51 2.33
N ALA A 306 11.93 10.52 1.86
CA ALA A 306 11.81 11.81 2.55
C ALA A 306 10.57 11.91 3.47
N HIS A 307 9.64 10.96 3.34
CA HIS A 307 8.31 11.01 3.96
C HIS A 307 8.09 9.86 4.95
N MET A 308 9.11 9.55 5.78
CA MET A 308 9.01 8.47 6.75
C MET A 308 8.46 9.00 8.08
N GLY A 309 7.48 8.33 8.65
CA GLY A 309 7.04 8.55 10.02
C GLY A 309 8.03 7.90 10.98
N TYR A 310 7.60 6.86 11.68
CA TYR A 310 8.50 6.05 12.51
C TYR A 310 9.28 5.08 11.63
N GLY A 311 10.59 4.91 11.86
CA GLY A 311 11.39 3.93 11.12
C GLY A 311 11.12 2.51 11.61
N TYR A 312 12.01 2.03 12.47
CA TYR A 312 11.89 0.77 13.21
C TYR A 312 11.29 1.05 14.59
N ALA A 313 10.01 0.76 14.76
CA ALA A 313 9.29 0.95 16.02
C ALA A 313 9.04 -0.39 16.72
N VAL A 314 9.47 -0.50 17.98
CA VAL A 314 9.36 -1.72 18.79
C VAL A 314 8.56 -1.47 20.07
N ASN A 315 7.41 -2.12 20.22
CA ASN A 315 6.63 -2.08 21.45
C ASN A 315 5.75 -3.32 21.64
N GLY A 316 5.80 -3.94 22.83
CA GLY A 316 5.03 -5.13 23.13
C GLY A 316 5.62 -6.40 22.51
N VAL A 317 6.94 -6.57 22.59
CA VAL A 317 7.61 -7.76 22.08
C VAL A 317 8.48 -8.47 23.12
N ARG A 318 8.77 -9.77 22.89
CA ARG A 318 9.80 -10.52 23.64
C ARG A 318 10.54 -11.56 22.82
N ASP A 319 11.81 -11.82 23.14
CA ASP A 319 12.65 -12.80 22.44
C ASP A 319 12.86 -12.46 20.94
N TRP A 320 13.04 -11.17 20.64
CA TRP A 320 13.29 -10.68 19.28
C TRP A 320 14.77 -10.48 19.00
N THR A 321 15.15 -10.57 17.74
CA THR A 321 16.45 -10.10 17.25
C THR A 321 16.24 -9.02 16.21
N VAL A 322 16.66 -7.79 16.48
CA VAL A 322 16.52 -6.65 15.57
C VAL A 322 17.88 -5.99 15.36
N THR A 323 18.62 -6.44 14.35
CA THR A 323 20.03 -6.06 14.18
C THR A 323 20.45 -5.83 12.73
N GLY A 324 21.46 -4.99 12.52
CA GLY A 324 22.04 -4.73 11.20
C GLY A 324 21.09 -4.04 10.22
N ASN A 325 20.00 -3.45 10.70
CA ASN A 325 19.09 -2.68 9.88
C ASN A 325 19.62 -1.27 9.65
N THR A 326 19.29 -0.69 8.50
CA THR A 326 19.72 0.65 8.08
C THR A 326 18.51 1.52 7.82
N ASP A 327 18.53 2.75 8.33
CA ASP A 327 17.50 3.75 8.04
C ASP A 327 18.18 5.01 7.50
N THR A 328 18.08 5.30 6.21
CA THR A 328 18.60 6.54 5.60
C THR A 328 17.49 7.57 5.32
N SER A 329 16.29 7.33 5.83
CA SER A 329 15.13 8.18 5.57
C SER A 329 15.15 9.49 6.37
N THR A 330 14.35 10.45 5.91
CA THR A 330 14.01 11.64 6.70
C THR A 330 12.73 11.36 7.47
N HIS A 331 12.78 11.57 8.79
CA HIS A 331 11.63 11.35 9.67
C HIS A 331 10.82 12.63 9.84
N VAL A 332 9.52 12.53 9.56
CA VAL A 332 8.55 13.62 9.52
C VAL A 332 7.24 13.21 10.20
N GLY A 333 6.36 14.18 10.40
CA GLY A 333 5.03 13.98 10.96
C GLY A 333 4.90 14.36 12.43
N THR A 334 3.68 14.70 12.81
CA THR A 334 3.33 15.09 14.17
C THR A 334 2.54 13.95 14.82
N PRO A 335 3.03 13.39 15.95
CA PRO A 335 2.29 12.37 16.68
C PRO A 335 0.97 12.93 17.20
N ASN A 336 -0.09 12.12 17.12
CA ASN A 336 -1.32 12.38 17.85
C ASN A 336 -1.34 11.52 19.13
N ALA A 337 -1.98 12.01 20.20
CA ALA A 337 -2.17 11.29 21.45
C ALA A 337 -3.10 10.11 21.22
N GLY A 338 -2.53 8.97 20.80
CA GLY A 338 -3.27 7.80 20.38
C GLY A 338 -4.18 7.25 21.48
N CYS A 339 -3.62 6.49 22.42
CA CYS A 339 -4.37 5.87 23.52
C CYS A 339 -4.55 6.81 24.72
N GLY A 340 -4.72 8.12 24.48
CA GLY A 340 -4.77 9.14 25.53
C GLY A 340 -3.44 9.40 26.25
N GLY A 341 -2.33 8.82 25.75
CA GLY A 341 -0.98 8.99 26.28
C GLY A 341 -0.08 9.84 25.38
N THR A 342 1.05 10.29 25.93
CA THR A 342 2.09 11.00 25.17
C THR A 342 2.84 10.04 24.27
N VAL A 343 3.00 10.40 23.00
CA VAL A 343 3.77 9.63 22.01
C VAL A 343 5.02 10.43 21.64
N SER A 344 6.16 9.75 21.55
CA SER A 344 7.43 10.37 21.13
C SER A 344 7.37 10.79 19.66
N ALA A 345 8.13 11.81 19.30
CA ALA A 345 8.31 12.22 17.91
C ALA A 345 8.86 11.07 17.05
N PRO A 346 8.55 11.03 15.74
CA PRO A 346 9.04 9.99 14.85
C PRO A 346 10.57 9.97 14.76
N GLY A 347 11.15 8.78 14.61
CA GLY A 347 12.59 8.59 14.51
C GLY A 347 12.99 7.22 13.96
N ARG A 348 14.31 7.05 13.75
CA ARG A 348 14.91 5.90 13.05
C ARG A 348 14.75 4.58 13.77
N PHE A 349 15.31 4.47 14.98
CA PHE A 349 15.31 3.24 15.78
C PHE A 349 14.79 3.56 17.18
N GLN A 350 13.55 3.16 17.44
CA GLN A 350 12.85 3.52 18.68
C GLN A 350 12.24 2.27 19.32
N VAL A 351 12.39 2.17 20.65
CA VAL A 351 11.87 1.05 21.44
C VAL A 351 11.19 1.56 22.71
N GLN A 352 10.08 0.92 23.08
CA GLN A 352 9.43 1.10 24.38
C GLN A 352 9.50 -0.17 25.24
N ALA A 353 9.18 -1.34 24.68
CA ALA A 353 9.18 -2.61 25.42
C ALA A 353 9.59 -3.80 24.54
N SER A 354 10.68 -4.49 24.93
CA SER A 354 11.30 -5.58 24.18
C SER A 354 11.98 -6.62 25.10
N ALA A 355 11.21 -7.34 25.91
CA ALA A 355 11.76 -8.26 26.92
C ALA A 355 12.65 -9.34 26.28
N SER A 356 13.78 -9.71 26.91
CA SER A 356 14.68 -10.77 26.42
C SER A 356 15.09 -10.63 24.94
N SER A 357 15.08 -9.41 24.40
CA SER A 357 15.34 -9.16 22.99
C SER A 357 16.75 -8.59 22.78
N THR A 358 17.32 -8.85 21.61
CA THR A 358 18.60 -8.30 21.16
C THR A 358 18.33 -7.23 20.11
N LEU A 359 18.63 -5.98 20.42
CA LEU A 359 18.47 -4.84 19.51
C LEU A 359 19.84 -4.27 19.15
N GLN A 360 19.97 -3.69 17.95
CA GLN A 360 21.18 -2.94 17.57
C GLN A 360 21.37 -1.67 18.41
N PRO A 361 22.62 -1.18 18.55
CA PRO A 361 22.95 -0.08 19.47
C PRO A 361 22.25 1.26 19.19
N GLU A 362 21.76 1.48 17.97
CA GLU A 362 21.10 2.73 17.57
C GLU A 362 19.70 2.90 18.16
N PHE A 363 19.11 1.85 18.74
CA PHE A 363 17.80 1.94 19.37
C PHE A 363 17.80 2.89 20.58
N THR A 364 16.85 3.81 20.60
CA THR A 364 16.63 4.77 21.69
C THR A 364 15.26 4.54 22.34
N SER A 365 15.18 4.83 23.64
CA SER A 365 13.91 4.72 24.37
C SER A 365 12.91 5.78 23.88
N ALA A 366 11.66 5.37 23.66
CA ALA A 366 10.59 6.22 23.17
C ALA A 366 9.22 5.77 23.73
N GLN A 367 8.20 6.63 23.64
CA GLN A 367 6.80 6.27 23.84
C GLN A 367 6.17 5.99 22.48
N LEU A 368 5.76 4.74 22.26
CA LEU A 368 5.37 4.15 20.98
C LEU A 368 4.04 3.39 21.07
N THR A 369 3.14 3.77 21.99
CA THR A 369 1.80 3.16 22.05
C THR A 369 0.86 3.84 21.05
N TYR A 370 0.32 3.08 20.10
CA TYR A 370 -0.55 3.50 19.00
C TYR A 370 0.01 4.69 18.20
N VAL A 371 1.11 4.44 17.49
CA VAL A 371 1.81 5.48 16.72
C VAL A 371 1.16 5.79 15.36
N LEU A 372 0.18 5.00 14.92
CA LEU A 372 -0.55 5.24 13.66
C LEU A 372 -1.35 6.53 13.64
N GLY A 373 -1.58 7.14 14.80
CA GLY A 373 -2.15 8.48 14.89
C GLY A 373 -1.24 9.57 14.31
N VAL A 374 0.03 9.26 14.02
CA VAL A 374 0.91 10.19 13.32
C VAL A 374 0.32 10.57 11.98
N ALA A 375 0.26 11.87 11.77
CA ALA A 375 -0.02 12.44 10.47
C ALA A 375 1.25 13.15 10.04
N GLU A 376 1.74 12.83 8.84
CA GLU A 376 2.44 13.83 8.06
C GLU A 376 1.43 14.93 7.85
N HIS A 377 1.50 15.92 8.74
CA HIS A 377 1.05 17.23 8.32
C HIS A 377 1.91 17.52 7.09
N PRO A 378 1.33 18.06 6.00
CA PRO A 378 2.18 18.69 5.00
C PRO A 378 3.20 19.53 5.76
N PRO A 379 4.49 19.40 5.41
CA PRO A 379 5.61 19.86 6.23
C PRO A 379 5.28 21.24 6.78
N ALA A 380 4.99 21.34 8.09
CA ALA A 380 4.35 22.50 8.74
C ALA A 380 3.79 23.46 7.71
N GLY A 381 2.67 23.08 7.09
CA GLY A 381 2.07 23.70 5.91
C GLY A 381 2.61 25.09 5.66
N ALA A 382 3.41 25.26 4.59
CA ALA A 382 4.21 26.45 4.34
C ALA A 382 3.57 27.68 5.01
N VAL A 383 4.27 28.35 5.92
CA VAL A 383 3.67 29.49 6.61
C VAL A 383 3.32 30.51 5.55
N ILE A 384 2.03 30.68 5.28
CA ILE A 384 1.56 31.49 4.17
C ILE A 384 0.89 32.75 4.68
N SER A 385 0.80 33.72 3.78
CA SER A 385 -0.08 34.87 3.90
C SER A 385 -0.89 35.01 2.62
N LEU A 386 -2.16 35.39 2.76
CA LEU A 386 -3.04 35.67 1.64
C LEU A 386 -3.15 37.18 1.47
N ARG A 387 -2.78 37.71 0.30
CA ARG A 387 -2.97 39.13 -0.04
C ARG A 387 -4.16 39.25 -0.99
N SER A 388 -5.22 39.92 -0.56
CA SER A 388 -6.43 40.09 -1.36
C SER A 388 -6.19 41.00 -2.57
N HIS A 389 -6.64 40.58 -3.75
CA HIS A 389 -6.63 41.42 -4.94
C HIS A 389 -7.65 42.55 -4.87
N ALA A 390 -8.68 42.43 -4.00
CA ALA A 390 -9.69 43.47 -3.83
C ALA A 390 -9.13 44.81 -3.34
N ASN A 391 -8.08 44.78 -2.49
CA ASN A 391 -7.50 46.00 -1.91
C ASN A 391 -5.98 45.96 -1.67
N GLY A 392 -5.29 44.89 -2.07
CA GLY A 392 -3.85 44.73 -1.91
C GLY A 392 -3.38 44.51 -0.46
N ARG A 393 -4.30 44.22 0.47
CA ARG A 393 -3.99 43.99 1.90
C ARG A 393 -3.98 42.51 2.24
N TYR A 394 -3.27 42.19 3.31
CA TYR A 394 -3.18 40.84 3.86
C TYR A 394 -4.42 40.51 4.68
N VAL A 395 -4.91 39.27 4.52
CA VAL A 395 -5.97 38.70 5.35
C VAL A 395 -5.47 38.59 6.79
N THR A 396 -6.21 39.18 7.72
CA THR A 396 -5.89 39.26 9.14
C THR A 396 -6.86 38.37 9.93
N ALA A 397 -6.32 37.50 10.78
CA ALA A 397 -7.03 36.80 11.84
C ALA A 397 -6.75 37.49 13.19
N ASP A 398 -7.79 38.04 13.82
CA ASP A 398 -7.69 38.70 15.12
C ASP A 398 -8.45 37.88 16.19
N GLY A 399 -7.76 36.86 16.70
CA GLY A 399 -8.38 35.87 17.58
C GLY A 399 -9.57 35.18 16.89
N THR A 400 -10.72 35.16 17.57
CA THR A 400 -11.95 34.54 17.05
C THR A 400 -12.83 35.50 16.24
N ALA A 401 -12.39 36.75 16.03
CA ALA A 401 -13.13 37.69 15.20
C ALA A 401 -13.12 37.25 13.72
N PRO A 402 -14.10 37.73 12.93
CA PRO A 402 -14.11 37.45 11.50
C PRO A 402 -12.84 37.92 10.79
N LEU A 403 -12.36 37.13 9.82
CA LEU A 403 -11.18 37.45 9.03
C LEU A 403 -11.46 38.63 8.08
N ILE A 404 -10.56 39.61 8.03
CA ILE A 404 -10.68 40.80 7.16
C ILE A 404 -9.35 41.05 6.44
N ALA A 405 -9.37 41.46 5.17
CA ALA A 405 -8.19 41.91 4.43
C ALA A 405 -7.75 43.32 4.87
N SER A 406 -7.20 43.43 6.07
CA SER A 406 -6.86 44.71 6.73
C SER A 406 -5.36 44.97 6.89
N GLY A 407 -4.52 43.93 6.84
CA GLY A 407 -3.09 44.03 7.14
C GLY A 407 -2.30 44.73 6.03
N THR A 408 -1.43 45.69 6.40
CA THR A 408 -0.52 46.35 5.45
C THR A 408 0.87 45.70 5.38
N SER A 409 1.14 44.73 6.25
CA SER A 409 2.38 43.96 6.33
C SER A 409 2.09 42.58 6.92
N VAL A 410 2.97 41.60 6.65
CA VAL A 410 2.88 40.28 7.28
C VAL A 410 3.43 40.34 8.70
N GLY A 411 2.60 39.97 9.67
CA GLY A 411 2.98 39.62 11.03
C GLY A 411 2.18 38.39 11.48
N THR A 412 2.26 38.03 12.77
CA THR A 412 1.61 36.83 13.32
C THR A 412 0.11 36.74 12.99
N ALA A 413 -0.60 37.87 12.92
CA ALA A 413 -2.03 37.90 12.60
C ALA A 413 -2.35 37.66 11.11
N GLN A 414 -1.36 37.72 10.23
CA GLN A 414 -1.49 37.49 8.79
C GLN A 414 -0.88 36.15 8.35
N GLN A 415 -0.37 35.37 9.30
CA GLN A 415 0.29 34.09 9.04
C GLN A 415 -0.66 32.93 9.32
N PHE A 416 -0.66 31.97 8.40
CA PHE A 416 -1.44 30.75 8.48
C PHE A 416 -0.55 29.56 8.14
N ASP A 417 -0.75 28.44 8.83
CA ASP A 417 -0.25 27.16 8.32
C ASP A 417 -1.18 26.67 7.21
N GLU A 418 -0.64 26.32 6.04
CA GLU A 418 -1.37 25.72 4.92
C GLU A 418 -1.41 24.20 5.02
N ILE A 419 -2.47 23.65 5.59
CA ILE A 419 -2.56 22.23 5.91
C ILE A 419 -3.35 21.49 4.82
N ASP A 420 -2.67 21.01 3.78
CA ASP A 420 -3.10 19.93 2.87
C ASP A 420 -3.98 18.87 3.56
N GLN A 421 -5.18 18.71 3.01
CA GLN A 421 -6.21 17.74 3.38
C GLN A 421 -6.36 16.63 2.31
N GLY A 422 -5.47 16.60 1.32
CA GLY A 422 -5.51 15.69 0.18
C GLY A 422 -6.47 16.15 -0.92
N GLY A 423 -6.27 15.63 -2.14
CA GLY A 423 -7.19 15.87 -3.26
C GLY A 423 -7.28 17.34 -3.71
N GLY A 424 -6.27 18.17 -3.41
CA GLY A 424 -6.26 19.60 -3.70
C GLY A 424 -7.03 20.46 -2.67
N ALA A 425 -7.45 19.87 -1.55
CA ALA A 425 -8.06 20.58 -0.45
C ALA A 425 -7.02 20.94 0.62
N ILE A 426 -7.24 22.05 1.32
CA ILE A 426 -6.40 22.56 2.40
C ILE A 426 -7.27 23.00 3.59
N ALA A 427 -6.66 23.09 4.76
CA ALA A 427 -7.16 23.83 5.91
C ALA A 427 -6.16 24.93 6.27
N LEU A 428 -6.63 26.01 6.89
CA LEU A 428 -5.79 27.13 7.32
C LEU A 428 -5.80 27.21 8.84
N ARG A 429 -4.64 27.15 9.49
CA ARG A 429 -4.52 27.38 10.94
C ARG A 429 -3.93 28.77 11.19
N ALA A 430 -4.68 29.65 11.83
CA ALA A 430 -4.21 31.00 12.12
C ALA A 430 -3.15 30.99 13.22
N HIS A 431 -2.02 31.66 12.99
CA HIS A 431 -0.96 31.81 13.99
C HIS A 431 -1.36 32.72 15.16
N ALA A 432 -2.34 33.60 14.95
CA ALA A 432 -2.85 34.51 15.97
C ALA A 432 -3.41 33.79 17.22
N ASN A 433 -4.01 32.61 17.05
CA ASN A 433 -4.68 31.88 18.12
C ASN A 433 -4.59 30.34 18.03
N ASN A 434 -3.86 29.80 17.06
CA ASN A 434 -3.73 28.35 16.79
C ASN A 434 -5.07 27.65 16.49
N GLN A 435 -6.07 28.37 16.00
CA GLN A 435 -7.37 27.81 15.61
C GLN A 435 -7.51 27.75 14.09
N TYR A 436 -8.36 26.84 13.62
CA TYR A 436 -8.64 26.66 12.20
C TYR A 436 -9.65 27.70 11.71
N VAL A 437 -9.39 28.21 10.50
CA VAL A 437 -10.30 29.09 9.76
C VAL A 437 -11.51 28.29 9.33
N THR A 438 -12.69 28.77 9.69
CA THR A 438 -13.97 28.08 9.52
C THR A 438 -14.93 28.92 8.68
N ALA A 439 -15.51 28.32 7.65
CA ALA A 439 -16.67 28.85 6.92
C ALA A 439 -17.94 28.70 7.77
N GLU A 440 -18.20 29.69 8.62
CA GLU A 440 -19.25 29.65 9.63
C GLU A 440 -20.66 29.49 9.06
N ASN A 441 -21.53 28.88 9.87
CA ASN A 441 -22.95 28.65 9.52
C ASN A 441 -23.11 27.96 8.15
N GLY A 442 -22.30 26.93 7.89
CA GLY A 442 -22.30 26.23 6.61
C GLY A 442 -21.85 27.10 5.42
N GLY A 443 -21.00 28.10 5.66
CA GLY A 443 -20.53 29.07 4.66
C GLY A 443 -21.42 30.31 4.49
N ALA A 444 -22.57 30.38 5.18
CA ALA A 444 -23.48 31.52 5.08
C ALA A 444 -23.07 32.73 5.96
N ALA A 445 -22.00 32.61 6.75
CA ALA A 445 -21.48 33.66 7.61
C ALA A 445 -19.99 33.93 7.35
N ALA A 446 -19.46 34.97 7.98
CA ALA A 446 -18.07 35.36 7.84
C ALA A 446 -17.12 34.29 8.38
N LEU A 447 -15.99 34.12 7.67
CA LEU A 447 -14.94 33.21 8.08
C LEU A 447 -14.34 33.67 9.41
N ALA A 448 -14.15 32.75 10.33
CA ALA A 448 -13.53 33.01 11.64
C ALA A 448 -12.53 31.90 11.99
N ALA A 449 -11.41 32.24 12.62
CA ALA A 449 -10.45 31.25 13.13
C ALA A 449 -10.86 30.84 14.55
N ASN A 450 -11.71 29.83 14.70
CA ASN A 450 -12.34 29.53 15.99
C ASN A 450 -12.62 28.04 16.27
N ARG A 451 -12.13 27.12 15.44
CA ARG A 451 -12.26 25.68 15.67
C ARG A 451 -10.93 25.03 16.06
N GLY A 452 -11.00 24.04 16.95
CA GLY A 452 -9.85 23.27 17.42
C GLY A 452 -9.57 21.99 16.63
N ALA A 453 -10.43 21.63 15.67
CA ALA A 453 -10.28 20.46 14.82
C ALA A 453 -10.74 20.77 13.40
N ILE A 454 -10.19 20.07 12.41
CA ILE A 454 -10.54 20.23 10.99
C ILE A 454 -11.73 19.32 10.67
N GLY A 455 -12.80 19.89 10.14
CA GLY A 455 -13.90 19.17 9.51
C GLY A 455 -14.30 19.83 8.19
N GLN A 456 -15.53 19.58 7.75
CA GLN A 456 -16.05 20.07 6.47
C GLN A 456 -15.98 21.61 6.35
N TRP A 457 -16.22 22.34 7.44
CA TRP A 457 -16.28 23.81 7.41
C TRP A 457 -14.89 24.47 7.47
N GLU A 458 -13.87 23.72 7.88
CA GLU A 458 -12.47 24.16 7.96
C GLU A 458 -11.67 23.82 6.70
N THR A 459 -12.31 23.10 5.76
CA THR A 459 -11.67 22.62 4.55
C THR A 459 -12.06 23.46 3.35
N PHE A 460 -11.07 23.85 2.55
CA PHE A 460 -11.20 24.66 1.35
C PHE A 460 -10.47 23.98 0.18
N ALA A 461 -11.05 23.95 -1.00
CA ALA A 461 -10.28 23.65 -2.20
C ALA A 461 -9.38 24.85 -2.54
N LEU A 462 -8.08 24.61 -2.69
CA LEU A 462 -7.13 25.62 -3.17
C LEU A 462 -7.11 25.58 -4.71
N VAL A 463 -7.65 26.62 -5.33
CA VAL A 463 -7.74 26.74 -6.78
C VAL A 463 -6.60 27.64 -7.26
N HIS A 464 -5.72 27.10 -8.11
CA HIS A 464 -4.68 27.88 -8.78
C HIS A 464 -5.22 28.46 -10.09
N ASN A 465 -5.17 29.78 -10.23
CA ASN A 465 -5.67 30.50 -11.39
C ASN A 465 -4.58 30.64 -12.47
N GLY A 466 -5.00 30.87 -13.72
CA GLY A 466 -4.09 30.95 -14.87
C GLY A 466 -3.13 32.15 -14.85
N ASP A 467 -3.41 33.15 -14.02
CA ASP A 467 -2.60 34.36 -13.84
C ASP A 467 -1.61 34.27 -12.67
N GLY A 468 -1.59 33.15 -11.95
CA GLY A 468 -0.73 32.91 -10.79
C GLY A 468 -1.35 33.29 -9.45
N SER A 469 -2.56 33.86 -9.42
CA SER A 469 -3.34 34.04 -8.19
C SER A 469 -3.94 32.71 -7.72
N VAL A 470 -4.49 32.71 -6.50
CA VAL A 470 -5.26 31.59 -5.97
C VAL A 470 -6.65 32.02 -5.52
N SER A 471 -7.57 31.07 -5.48
CA SER A 471 -8.90 31.22 -4.89
C SER A 471 -9.19 30.08 -3.91
N LEU A 472 -9.92 30.39 -2.84
CA LEU A 472 -10.35 29.40 -1.87
C LEU A 472 -11.83 29.10 -2.09
N ARG A 473 -12.19 27.84 -2.32
CA ARG A 473 -13.59 27.40 -2.40
C ARG A 473 -13.94 26.59 -1.16
N ALA A 474 -14.91 27.05 -0.37
CA ALA A 474 -15.27 26.38 0.87
C ALA A 474 -16.00 25.05 0.61
N ASN A 475 -15.58 23.97 1.27
CA ASN A 475 -16.26 22.68 1.15
C ASN A 475 -17.63 22.67 1.86
N ALA A 476 -17.92 23.68 2.68
CA ALA A 476 -19.20 23.81 3.37
C ALA A 476 -20.38 24.04 2.39
N ASN A 477 -20.18 24.86 1.35
CA ASN A 477 -21.23 25.26 0.41
C ASN A 477 -20.81 25.24 -1.07
N ASN A 478 -19.55 24.95 -1.38
CA ASN A 478 -18.95 25.02 -2.72
C ASN A 478 -18.87 26.44 -3.31
N ASP A 479 -18.95 27.49 -2.49
CA ASP A 479 -18.77 28.86 -2.92
C ASP A 479 -17.34 29.36 -2.63
N TYR A 480 -16.91 30.37 -3.38
CA TYR A 480 -15.61 31.03 -3.26
C TYR A 480 -15.60 32.06 -2.13
N VAL A 481 -14.51 32.04 -1.36
CA VAL A 481 -14.21 33.01 -0.31
C VAL A 481 -13.97 34.38 -0.96
N THR A 482 -14.77 35.35 -0.53
CA THR A 482 -14.88 36.67 -1.12
C THR A 482 -14.43 37.74 -0.14
N ALA A 483 -13.51 38.62 -0.54
CA ALA A 483 -13.12 39.81 0.19
C ALA A 483 -14.16 40.93 0.00
N GLU A 484 -15.27 40.84 0.74
CA GLU A 484 -16.44 41.70 0.59
C GLU A 484 -16.14 43.19 0.79
N ASN A 485 -16.99 44.03 0.18
CA ASN A 485 -16.89 45.50 0.24
C ASN A 485 -15.48 46.01 -0.13
N ALA A 486 -14.95 45.53 -1.25
CA ALA A 486 -13.57 45.79 -1.69
C ALA A 486 -12.53 45.48 -0.58
N GLY A 487 -12.70 44.34 0.10
CA GLY A 487 -11.85 43.87 1.20
C GLY A 487 -11.96 44.66 2.51
N ALA A 488 -12.89 45.62 2.64
CA ALA A 488 -13.12 46.37 3.87
C ALA A 488 -14.10 45.68 4.84
N ALA A 489 -14.76 44.59 4.41
CA ALA A 489 -15.65 43.78 5.23
C ALA A 489 -15.06 42.38 5.48
N PRO A 490 -15.63 41.61 6.43
CA PRO A 490 -15.23 40.22 6.65
C PRO A 490 -15.34 39.34 5.41
N LEU A 491 -14.40 38.40 5.28
CA LEU A 491 -14.40 37.40 4.22
C LEU A 491 -15.58 36.44 4.40
N ILE A 492 -16.34 36.17 3.34
CA ILE A 492 -17.48 35.23 3.33
C ILE A 492 -17.38 34.33 2.09
N ALA A 493 -17.67 33.03 2.21
CA ALA A 493 -17.76 32.13 1.06
C ALA A 493 -19.15 32.21 0.41
N ASN A 494 -19.39 33.14 -0.52
CA ASN A 494 -20.75 33.42 -1.03
C ASN A 494 -20.80 33.78 -2.53
N ARG A 495 -19.78 33.39 -3.32
CA ARG A 495 -19.76 33.60 -4.77
C ARG A 495 -19.55 32.28 -5.50
N THR A 496 -20.31 32.06 -6.56
CA THR A 496 -20.23 30.82 -7.36
C THR A 496 -19.18 30.89 -8.48
N ALA A 497 -18.52 32.02 -8.66
CA ALA A 497 -17.53 32.25 -9.71
C ALA A 497 -16.38 33.12 -9.18
N ILE A 498 -15.19 32.94 -9.77
CA ILE A 498 -13.99 33.69 -9.44
C ILE A 498 -14.00 35.02 -10.22
N GLY A 499 -13.83 36.11 -9.48
CA GLY A 499 -13.48 37.42 -9.99
C GLY A 499 -12.51 38.13 -9.04
N PRO A 500 -12.33 39.45 -9.19
CA PRO A 500 -11.27 40.20 -8.48
C PRO A 500 -11.37 40.18 -6.96
N TRP A 501 -12.52 39.82 -6.38
CA TRP A 501 -12.71 39.77 -4.92
C TRP A 501 -12.51 38.38 -4.33
N GLU A 502 -12.44 37.35 -5.19
CA GLU A 502 -12.23 35.94 -4.84
C GLU A 502 -10.77 35.51 -5.11
N GLU A 503 -9.95 36.43 -5.59
CA GLU A 503 -8.54 36.24 -5.93
C GLU A 503 -7.61 36.77 -4.84
N PHE A 504 -6.59 35.96 -4.55
CA PHE A 504 -5.57 36.25 -3.56
C PHE A 504 -4.19 35.89 -4.12
N ASP A 505 -3.16 36.65 -3.73
CA ASP A 505 -1.79 36.16 -3.85
C ASP A 505 -1.50 35.21 -2.69
N LEU A 506 -0.98 34.03 -3.01
CA LEU A 506 -0.44 33.08 -2.03
C LEU A 506 1.03 33.38 -1.80
N ILE A 507 1.38 33.90 -0.63
CA ILE A 507 2.75 34.30 -0.29
C ILE A 507 3.32 33.30 0.72
N GLN A 508 4.42 32.64 0.37
CA GLN A 508 5.20 31.79 1.29
C GLN A 508 6.13 32.68 2.11
N ASN A 509 6.09 32.57 3.45
CA ASN A 509 6.83 33.40 4.40
C ASN A 509 8.12 32.79 4.93
#